data_AF-A0A1V5ZFG5-F1
#
_entry.id   AF-A0A1V5ZFG5-F1
#
_cell.length_a   1.000
_cell.length_b   1.000
_cell.length_c   1.000
_cell.angle_alpha   90.00
_cell.angle_beta   90.00
_cell.angle_gamma   90.00
#
_symmetry.space_group_name_H-M   'P 1'
#
loop_
_entity.id
_entity.type
_entity.pdbx_description
1 polymer ?
#
loop_
_entity_poly.entity_id
_entity_poly.type
_entity_poly.pdbx_seq_one_letter_code
_entity_poly.pdbx_strand_id
1 'polypeptide(L)'
;MNTRPSLRLCYGISVFIVVAAGFALPVAFAEETSVSNQEGEVSVPTPKKAVPVLHFKGGLPQELPIPGDPRPYANSPYATQIDKALAFLAFKDRDSNRNYRLVLLDYMQRKYGLHERYSLKATRAPHLAEASSEDLGHLKRLTDPEYKVALSVIEEASPFERLVLKALYCDVYPAEISFLDEMNTMIQEGMSPFLPTLAIAYLWLYDHRCFFGEPKLMLVRDALAVKFRNHLRDNGLNAPMSGQAMALLFEIGHGDMVEEDWLTTAAKAQNEDGSWDAALGGEGTGKVNGMTTTHMLWALLEHAQPHAPDTAMIRPGAPPTKSE
;
A
#
# COMPACT_ATOMS: atom_id res chain seq x y z
N MET A 1 10.82 24.25 36.96
CA MET A 1 10.24 24.95 35.80
C MET A 1 10.71 24.21 34.55
N ASN A 2 9.90 23.25 34.13
CA ASN A 2 10.18 22.36 33.01
C ASN A 2 8.85 21.69 32.67
N THR A 3 8.22 22.00 31.54
CA THR A 3 7.01 21.31 31.09
C THR A 3 7.09 21.08 29.59
N ARG A 4 7.33 19.81 29.24
CA ARG A 4 7.20 19.24 27.89
C ARG A 4 5.76 19.39 27.39
N PRO A 5 5.52 19.66 26.10
CA PRO A 5 4.20 19.44 25.52
C PRO A 5 3.95 17.95 25.28
N SER A 6 2.76 17.50 25.65
CA SER A 6 2.30 16.11 25.59
C SER A 6 1.93 15.69 24.17
N LEU A 7 2.50 14.57 23.70
CA LEU A 7 1.97 13.76 22.60
C LEU A 7 0.63 13.14 23.04
N ARG A 8 -0.48 13.82 22.78
CA ARG A 8 -1.84 13.26 22.79
C ARG A 8 -2.71 14.08 21.85
N LEU A 9 -2.73 13.71 20.58
CA LEU A 9 -3.73 14.00 19.53
C LEU A 9 -3.25 13.19 18.31
N CYS A 10 -3.92 12.20 17.75
CA CYS A 10 -5.36 12.00 17.60
C CYS A 10 -5.73 10.53 17.90
N TYR A 11 -6.18 10.30 19.13
CA TYR A 11 -7.19 9.28 19.44
C TYR A 11 -8.45 10.09 19.79
N GLY A 12 -9.56 9.86 19.08
CA GLY A 12 -10.87 10.46 19.37
C GLY A 12 -11.76 10.44 18.12
N ILE A 13 -13.07 10.22 18.16
CA ILE A 13 -14.04 10.45 19.25
C ILE A 13 -15.23 9.49 19.14
N SER A 14 -15.70 9.15 20.34
CA SER A 14 -16.86 8.39 20.83
C SER A 14 -18.27 8.63 20.25
N VAL A 15 -19.03 7.52 20.20
CA VAL A 15 -20.42 7.30 20.72
C VAL A 15 -21.56 8.20 20.22
N PHE A 16 -22.60 7.61 19.58
CA PHE A 16 -24.00 7.62 20.08
C PHE A 16 -25.02 6.79 19.25
N ILE A 17 -25.85 6.05 20.00
CA ILE A 17 -27.25 5.58 19.82
C ILE A 17 -27.59 4.49 18.77
N VAL A 18 -27.86 3.30 19.31
CA VAL A 18 -28.65 2.21 18.72
C VAL A 18 -30.14 2.47 19.00
N VAL A 19 -30.98 2.47 17.96
CA VAL A 19 -32.42 2.22 18.08
C VAL A 19 -32.86 1.15 17.06
N ALA A 20 -33.26 0.02 17.66
CA ALA A 20 -34.21 -1.03 17.30
C ALA A 20 -34.71 -1.25 15.85
N ALA A 21 -34.67 -2.54 15.47
CA ALA A 21 -35.75 -3.40 14.91
C ALA A 21 -35.12 -4.31 13.82
N GLY A 22 -34.92 -5.61 13.98
CA GLY A 22 -35.92 -6.60 14.37
C GLY A 22 -36.79 -6.92 13.16
N PHE A 23 -36.45 -7.94 12.36
CA PHE A 23 -37.40 -8.89 11.75
C PHE A 23 -36.67 -10.02 11.01
N ALA A 24 -37.23 -11.21 11.17
CA ALA A 24 -36.73 -12.50 10.73
C ALA A 24 -37.06 -12.81 9.26
N LEU A 25 -36.28 -13.75 8.73
CA LEU A 25 -36.42 -14.65 7.56
C LEU A 25 -37.85 -14.87 7.01
N PRO A 26 -37.98 -15.27 5.72
CA PRO A 26 -38.00 -16.72 5.48
C PRO A 26 -37.20 -17.20 4.24
N VAL A 27 -36.67 -18.40 4.44
CA VAL A 27 -36.30 -19.41 3.44
C VAL A 27 -37.55 -19.83 2.67
N ALA A 28 -37.43 -20.06 1.35
CA ALA A 28 -38.42 -20.80 0.58
C ALA A 28 -37.74 -21.83 -0.33
N PHE A 29 -38.41 -22.96 -0.46
CA PHE A 29 -37.96 -24.27 -0.90
C PHE A 29 -37.81 -24.42 -2.41
N ALA A 30 -37.07 -25.47 -2.76
CA ALA A 30 -36.93 -26.06 -4.08
C ALA A 30 -38.27 -26.49 -4.69
N GLU A 31 -38.34 -26.48 -6.02
CA GLU A 31 -39.33 -27.22 -6.79
C GLU A 31 -38.58 -28.04 -7.84
N GLU A 32 -38.68 -29.36 -7.72
CA GLU A 32 -38.25 -30.35 -8.70
C GLU A 32 -39.19 -30.30 -9.91
N THR A 33 -38.63 -30.29 -11.13
CA THR A 33 -39.37 -30.74 -12.32
C THR A 33 -38.46 -31.54 -13.25
N SER A 34 -38.72 -32.85 -13.22
CA SER A 34 -38.79 -33.82 -14.33
C SER A 34 -37.79 -33.76 -15.48
N VAL A 35 -37.06 -34.88 -15.58
CA VAL A 35 -36.24 -35.38 -16.68
C VAL A 35 -37.01 -35.45 -18.01
N SER A 36 -36.37 -35.01 -19.09
CA SER A 36 -36.64 -35.44 -20.47
C SER A 36 -35.31 -35.82 -21.12
N ASN A 37 -35.19 -37.09 -21.51
CA ASN A 37 -34.04 -37.65 -22.20
C ASN A 37 -34.05 -37.20 -23.68
N GLN A 38 -33.02 -36.49 -24.10
CA GLN A 38 -32.57 -36.49 -25.49
C GLN A 38 -31.09 -36.81 -25.54
N GLU A 39 -30.79 -37.92 -26.23
CA GLU A 39 -29.46 -38.37 -26.59
C GLU A 39 -28.75 -37.26 -27.40
N GLY A 40 -27.71 -36.69 -26.80
CA GLY A 40 -26.81 -35.74 -27.44
C GLY A 40 -25.39 -36.03 -26.96
N GLU A 41 -24.49 -36.22 -27.92
CA GLU A 41 -23.04 -36.43 -27.80
C GLU A 41 -22.44 -36.23 -26.40
N VAL A 42 -21.87 -37.31 -25.85
CA VAL A 42 -21.00 -37.26 -24.67
C VAL A 42 -19.72 -36.50 -25.07
N SER A 43 -19.78 -35.18 -25.00
CA SER A 43 -18.58 -34.37 -24.86
C SER A 43 -17.98 -34.70 -23.50
N VAL A 44 -16.85 -35.42 -23.51
CA VAL A 44 -16.06 -35.66 -22.31
C VAL A 44 -15.75 -34.29 -21.71
N PRO A 45 -16.20 -33.97 -20.48
CA PRO A 45 -15.83 -32.72 -19.84
C PRO A 45 -14.32 -32.77 -19.64
N THR A 46 -13.58 -31.97 -20.41
CA THR A 46 -12.19 -31.67 -20.11
C THR A 46 -12.14 -31.28 -18.63
N PRO A 47 -11.33 -31.94 -17.78
CA PRO A 47 -11.31 -31.62 -16.36
C PRO A 47 -11.02 -30.12 -16.24
N LYS A 48 -12.00 -29.34 -15.78
CA LYS A 48 -11.74 -27.97 -15.33
C LYS A 48 -10.61 -28.12 -14.32
N LYS A 49 -9.43 -27.57 -14.65
CA LYS A 49 -8.26 -27.53 -13.76
C LYS A 49 -8.80 -27.17 -12.38
N ALA A 50 -8.76 -28.11 -11.44
CA ALA A 50 -9.32 -27.89 -10.12
C ALA A 50 -8.66 -26.63 -9.57
N VAL A 51 -9.46 -25.64 -9.19
CA VAL A 51 -8.93 -24.44 -8.54
C VAL A 51 -8.25 -24.95 -7.27
N PRO A 52 -6.93 -24.75 -7.09
CA PRO A 52 -6.24 -25.28 -5.93
C PRO A 52 -6.88 -24.70 -4.68
N VAL A 53 -7.39 -25.59 -3.82
CA VAL A 53 -7.93 -25.19 -2.52
C VAL A 53 -6.75 -24.78 -1.66
N LEU A 54 -6.76 -23.54 -1.16
CA LEU A 54 -5.69 -23.04 -0.30
C LEU A 54 -5.88 -23.62 1.10
N HIS A 55 -4.89 -24.36 1.56
CA HIS A 55 -4.82 -24.82 2.94
C HIS A 55 -4.09 -23.79 3.80
N PHE A 56 -4.66 -23.46 4.96
CA PHE A 56 -4.12 -22.46 5.86
C PHE A 56 -3.62 -23.09 7.16
N LYS A 57 -2.49 -22.58 7.67
CA LYS A 57 -1.96 -22.89 9.00
C LYS A 57 -1.53 -21.58 9.66
N GLY A 58 -2.08 -21.29 10.85
CA GLY A 58 -1.75 -20.05 11.58
C GLY A 58 -2.11 -18.76 10.85
N GLY A 59 -3.17 -18.78 10.02
CA GLY A 59 -3.62 -17.63 9.23
C GLY A 59 -2.82 -17.35 7.95
N LEU A 60 -1.91 -18.25 7.56
CA LEU A 60 -1.12 -18.15 6.33
C LEU A 60 -1.35 -19.38 5.43
N PRO A 61 -1.20 -19.25 4.11
CA PRO A 61 -1.11 -20.40 3.22
C PRO A 61 0.00 -21.36 3.66
N GLN A 62 -0.30 -22.65 3.68
CA GLN A 62 0.64 -23.69 4.10
C GLN A 62 1.79 -23.86 3.11
N GLU A 63 1.54 -23.62 1.82
CA GLU A 63 2.51 -23.71 0.74
C GLU A 63 2.84 -22.31 0.22
N LEU A 64 4.13 -21.99 0.19
CA LEU A 64 4.67 -20.80 -0.45
C LEU A 64 5.78 -21.21 -1.43
N PRO A 65 5.83 -20.62 -2.64
CA PRO A 65 4.84 -19.69 -3.18
C PRO A 65 3.47 -20.36 -3.41
N ILE A 66 2.41 -19.55 -3.44
CA ILE A 66 1.05 -20.04 -3.66
C ILE A 66 0.95 -20.66 -5.07
N PRO A 67 0.54 -21.93 -5.21
CA PRO A 67 0.47 -22.57 -6.51
C PRO A 67 -0.42 -21.81 -7.51
N GLY A 68 0.11 -21.55 -8.71
CA GLY A 68 -0.59 -20.88 -9.79
C GLY A 68 -0.46 -19.35 -9.81
N ASP A 69 0.08 -18.73 -8.76
CA ASP A 69 0.34 -17.30 -8.76
C ASP A 69 1.52 -16.95 -9.69
N PRO A 70 1.43 -15.90 -10.53
CA PRO A 70 2.57 -15.40 -11.27
C PRO A 70 3.64 -14.90 -10.30
N ARG A 71 4.90 -15.25 -10.60
CA ARG A 71 6.08 -14.83 -9.84
C ARG A 71 7.09 -14.13 -10.75
N PRO A 72 6.79 -12.91 -11.21
CA PRO A 72 7.69 -12.16 -12.10
C PRO A 72 9.05 -11.85 -11.45
N TYR A 73 9.12 -11.89 -10.12
CA TYR A 73 10.34 -11.75 -9.32
C TYR A 73 11.04 -13.10 -9.00
N ALA A 74 10.66 -14.22 -9.62
CA ALA A 74 11.14 -15.56 -9.24
C ALA A 74 12.68 -15.73 -9.29
N ASN A 75 13.36 -14.98 -10.15
CA ASN A 75 14.82 -15.03 -10.29
C ASN A 75 15.56 -14.12 -9.29
N SER A 76 14.84 -13.34 -8.48
CA SER A 76 15.44 -12.49 -7.45
C SER A 76 16.04 -13.34 -6.33
N PRO A 77 17.20 -12.96 -5.76
CA PRO A 77 17.72 -13.58 -4.54
C PRO A 77 16.76 -13.43 -3.35
N TYR A 78 15.81 -12.49 -3.43
CA TYR A 78 14.83 -12.18 -2.39
C TYR A 78 13.44 -12.78 -2.66
N ALA A 79 13.30 -13.68 -3.63
CA ALA A 79 11.99 -14.19 -4.06
C ALA A 79 11.20 -14.85 -2.92
N THR A 80 11.88 -15.58 -2.03
CA THR A 80 11.24 -16.19 -0.85
C THR A 80 10.72 -15.15 0.14
N GLN A 81 11.47 -14.08 0.38
CA GLN A 81 11.08 -12.99 1.27
C GLN A 81 9.86 -12.26 0.71
N ILE A 82 9.84 -12.03 -0.61
CA ILE A 82 8.71 -11.42 -1.31
C ILE A 82 7.45 -12.30 -1.16
N ASP A 83 7.53 -13.61 -1.42
CA ASP A 83 6.37 -14.53 -1.28
C ASP A 83 5.78 -14.51 0.14
N LYS A 84 6.66 -14.55 1.15
CA LYS A 84 6.26 -14.50 2.56
C LYS A 84 5.60 -13.17 2.93
N ALA A 85 6.16 -12.06 2.48
CA ALA A 85 5.62 -10.72 2.74
C ALA A 85 4.23 -10.54 2.10
N LEU A 86 4.07 -11.01 0.86
CA LEU A 86 2.80 -11.02 0.16
C LEU A 86 1.74 -11.85 0.90
N ALA A 87 2.11 -13.04 1.36
CA ALA A 87 1.23 -13.89 2.15
C ALA A 87 0.82 -13.21 3.47
N PHE A 88 1.78 -12.61 4.18
CA PHE A 88 1.54 -11.88 5.41
C PHE A 88 0.51 -10.76 5.22
N LEU A 89 0.74 -9.85 4.26
CA LEU A 89 -0.12 -8.67 4.05
C LEU A 89 -1.54 -9.06 3.61
N ALA A 90 -1.65 -10.07 2.73
CA ALA A 90 -2.95 -10.54 2.25
C ALA A 90 -3.74 -11.28 3.33
N PHE A 91 -3.10 -12.17 4.08
CA PHE A 91 -3.81 -13.16 4.90
C PHE A 91 -3.68 -12.97 6.41
N LYS A 92 -2.63 -12.32 6.91
CA LYS A 92 -2.36 -12.25 8.36
C LYS A 92 -2.37 -10.85 8.95
N ASP A 93 -1.98 -9.82 8.21
CA ASP A 93 -2.00 -8.44 8.70
C ASP A 93 -3.43 -7.97 8.99
N ARG A 94 -3.69 -7.52 10.22
CA ARG A 94 -5.02 -7.09 10.71
C ARG A 94 -4.95 -5.79 11.53
N ASP A 95 -3.83 -5.07 11.48
CA ASP A 95 -3.65 -3.80 12.20
C ASP A 95 -4.57 -2.68 11.67
N SER A 96 -4.95 -1.71 12.51
CA SER A 96 -6.03 -0.74 12.22
C SER A 96 -5.77 0.13 10.98
N ASN A 97 -4.49 0.39 10.65
CA ASN A 97 -4.07 1.17 9.49
C ASN A 97 -3.99 0.36 8.18
N ARG A 98 -4.61 -0.82 8.13
CA ARG A 98 -4.51 -1.75 7.00
C ARG A 98 -4.98 -1.16 5.67
N ASN A 99 -5.97 -0.27 5.65
CA ASN A 99 -6.51 0.28 4.38
C ASN A 99 -5.44 0.98 3.54
N TYR A 100 -4.59 1.80 4.16
CA TYR A 100 -3.49 2.45 3.44
C TYR A 100 -2.49 1.43 2.88
N ARG A 101 -2.19 0.38 3.64
CA ARG A 101 -1.29 -0.70 3.18
C ARG A 101 -1.88 -1.51 2.03
N LEU A 102 -3.19 -1.74 2.03
CA LEU A 102 -3.88 -2.42 0.92
C LEU A 102 -3.89 -1.57 -0.36
N VAL A 103 -3.93 -0.24 -0.24
CA VAL A 103 -3.74 0.66 -1.40
C VAL A 103 -2.33 0.46 -1.98
N LEU A 104 -1.30 0.47 -1.15
CA LEU A 104 0.07 0.23 -1.61
C LEU A 104 0.26 -1.19 -2.18
N LEU A 105 -0.41 -2.20 -1.60
CA LEU A 105 -0.39 -3.57 -2.12
C LEU A 105 -1.07 -3.69 -3.49
N ASP A 106 -2.21 -3.00 -3.70
CA ASP A 106 -2.85 -2.91 -5.02
C ASP A 106 -1.96 -2.22 -6.03
N TYR A 107 -1.31 -1.13 -5.63
CA TYR A 107 -0.32 -0.44 -6.45
C TYR A 107 0.81 -1.37 -6.88
N MET A 108 1.45 -2.07 -5.94
CA MET A 108 2.49 -3.05 -6.23
C MET A 108 1.96 -4.21 -7.10
N GLN A 109 0.73 -4.66 -6.86
CA GLN A 109 0.11 -5.69 -7.68
C GLN A 109 0.04 -5.27 -9.15
N ARG A 110 -0.40 -4.04 -9.42
CA ARG A 110 -0.48 -3.49 -10.78
C ARG A 110 0.89 -3.27 -11.40
N LYS A 111 1.81 -2.62 -10.68
CA LYS A 111 3.15 -2.28 -11.18
C LYS A 111 3.98 -3.52 -11.51
N TYR A 112 3.95 -4.53 -10.63
CA TYR A 112 4.82 -5.71 -10.74
C TYR A 112 4.13 -6.94 -11.32
N GLY A 113 2.89 -6.85 -11.78
CA GLY A 113 2.16 -7.98 -12.35
C GLY A 113 1.93 -9.13 -11.37
N LEU A 114 1.63 -8.80 -10.10
CA LEU A 114 1.34 -9.81 -9.08
C LEU A 114 -0.07 -10.40 -9.27
N HIS A 115 -0.34 -11.56 -8.65
CA HIS A 115 -1.64 -12.22 -8.73
C HIS A 115 -2.79 -11.30 -8.26
N GLU A 116 -3.98 -11.43 -8.87
CA GLU A 116 -5.15 -10.58 -8.59
C GLU A 116 -5.65 -10.67 -7.13
N ARG A 117 -5.26 -11.70 -6.39
CA ARG A 117 -5.53 -11.83 -4.94
C ARG A 117 -4.95 -10.68 -4.12
N TYR A 118 -3.91 -10.01 -4.62
CA TYR A 118 -3.26 -8.88 -3.97
C TYR A 118 -3.90 -7.54 -4.35
N SER A 119 -4.91 -7.53 -5.24
CA SER A 119 -5.66 -6.32 -5.56
C SER A 119 -6.47 -5.82 -4.36
N LEU A 120 -6.76 -4.52 -4.36
CA LEU A 120 -7.63 -3.89 -3.37
C LEU A 120 -9.02 -4.55 -3.34
N LYS A 121 -9.54 -4.93 -4.52
CA LYS A 121 -10.84 -5.58 -4.67
C LYS A 121 -10.87 -6.94 -3.95
N ALA A 122 -9.84 -7.76 -4.12
CA ALA A 122 -9.76 -9.08 -3.51
C ALA A 122 -9.50 -8.99 -1.99
N THR A 123 -8.58 -8.11 -1.58
CA THR A 123 -8.15 -7.98 -0.16
C THR A 123 -9.18 -7.29 0.74
N ARG A 124 -10.15 -6.57 0.16
CA ARG A 124 -11.32 -6.00 0.86
C ARG A 124 -12.58 -6.86 0.75
N ALA A 125 -12.50 -8.08 0.21
CA ALA A 125 -13.68 -8.93 0.06
C ALA A 125 -14.35 -9.18 1.43
N PRO A 126 -15.70 -9.20 1.51
CA PRO A 126 -16.41 -9.24 2.79
C PRO A 126 -16.03 -10.39 3.72
N HIS A 127 -15.65 -11.54 3.17
CA HIS A 127 -15.22 -12.72 3.94
C HIS A 127 -13.81 -12.58 4.58
N LEU A 128 -13.09 -11.49 4.26
CA LEU A 128 -11.81 -11.11 4.87
C LEU A 128 -11.95 -9.82 5.72
N ALA A 129 -13.16 -9.25 5.81
CA ALA A 129 -13.43 -7.94 6.40
C ALA A 129 -13.58 -7.96 7.94
N GLU A 130 -13.22 -9.05 8.61
CA GLU A 130 -13.29 -9.17 10.07
C GLU A 130 -12.34 -8.22 10.83
N ALA A 131 -11.49 -7.46 10.13
CA ALA A 131 -10.63 -6.44 10.73
C ALA A 131 -11.33 -5.08 10.78
N SER A 132 -11.30 -4.42 11.95
CA SER A 132 -11.56 -2.99 12.06
C SER A 132 -10.53 -2.22 11.22
N SER A 133 -10.92 -1.79 10.02
CA SER A 133 -10.08 -0.92 9.21
C SER A 133 -10.51 0.53 9.42
N GLU A 134 -9.58 1.41 9.78
CA GLU A 134 -9.86 2.84 9.88
C GLU A 134 -10.32 3.40 8.54
N ASP A 135 -11.30 4.32 8.59
CA ASP A 135 -11.71 5.08 7.40
C ASP A 135 -10.51 5.90 6.91
N LEU A 136 -10.32 5.94 5.59
CA LEU A 136 -9.30 6.78 4.97
C LEU A 136 -9.66 8.27 5.05
N GLY A 137 -10.89 8.62 5.42
CA GLY A 137 -11.32 10.00 5.58
C GLY A 137 -11.08 10.82 4.33
N HIS A 138 -10.34 11.93 4.45
CA HIS A 138 -9.99 12.79 3.31
C HIS A 138 -9.07 12.11 2.27
N LEU A 139 -8.43 10.99 2.63
CA LEU A 139 -7.60 10.17 1.73
C LEU A 139 -8.42 9.09 0.99
N LYS A 140 -9.75 9.07 1.11
CA LYS A 140 -10.60 8.07 0.44
C LYS A 140 -10.41 8.00 -1.08
N ARG A 141 -9.92 9.09 -1.70
CA ARG A 141 -9.51 9.13 -3.11
C ARG A 141 -8.53 8.03 -3.52
N LEU A 142 -7.70 7.55 -2.59
CA LEU A 142 -6.79 6.43 -2.81
C LEU A 142 -7.49 5.11 -3.17
N THR A 143 -8.77 4.97 -2.82
CA THR A 143 -9.59 3.78 -3.12
C THR A 143 -10.76 4.06 -4.05
N ASP A 144 -11.10 5.34 -4.21
CA ASP A 144 -12.21 5.85 -5.01
C ASP A 144 -11.73 7.10 -5.76
N PRO A 145 -11.16 6.96 -6.98
CA PRO A 145 -10.55 8.08 -7.70
C PRO A 145 -11.47 9.28 -7.94
N GLU A 146 -12.79 9.07 -7.92
CA GLU A 146 -13.80 10.12 -8.11
C GLU A 146 -14.17 10.85 -6.81
N TYR A 147 -13.69 10.36 -5.65
CA TYR A 147 -13.94 11.00 -4.37
C TYR A 147 -13.30 12.39 -4.34
N LYS A 148 -14.09 13.38 -3.90
CA LYS A 148 -13.71 14.79 -3.79
C LYS A 148 -14.02 15.29 -2.38
N VAL A 149 -13.13 16.13 -1.88
CA VAL A 149 -13.36 16.95 -0.68
C VAL A 149 -13.54 18.40 -1.09
N ALA A 150 -14.21 19.20 -0.27
CA ALA A 150 -14.28 20.64 -0.51
C ALA A 150 -12.89 21.28 -0.31
N LEU A 151 -12.58 22.35 -1.06
CA LEU A 151 -11.29 23.05 -0.93
C LEU A 151 -11.05 23.55 0.51
N SER A 152 -12.09 24.03 1.20
CA SER A 152 -11.99 24.48 2.59
C SER A 152 -11.48 23.38 3.54
N VAL A 153 -11.84 22.12 3.29
CA VAL A 153 -11.33 20.98 4.07
C VAL A 153 -9.82 20.84 3.94
N ILE A 154 -9.29 21.09 2.73
CA ILE A 154 -7.84 21.07 2.48
C ILE A 154 -7.18 22.27 3.15
N GLU A 155 -7.75 23.47 3.03
CA GLU A 155 -7.18 24.71 3.57
C GLU A 155 -7.15 24.75 5.10
N GLU A 156 -8.17 24.19 5.75
CA GLU A 156 -8.35 24.13 7.21
C GLU A 156 -7.63 22.93 7.86
N ALA A 157 -7.13 21.98 7.06
CA ALA A 157 -6.39 20.82 7.57
C ALA A 157 -5.10 21.23 8.30
N SER A 158 -4.63 20.34 9.18
CA SER A 158 -3.34 20.55 9.85
C SER A 158 -2.21 20.71 8.82
N PRO A 159 -1.12 21.45 9.11
CA PRO A 159 -0.10 21.77 8.10
C PRO A 159 0.42 20.56 7.31
N PHE A 160 0.65 19.44 7.99
CA PHE A 160 1.10 18.19 7.36
C PHE A 160 0.01 17.53 6.51
N GLU A 161 -1.21 17.42 7.04
CA GLU A 161 -2.34 16.84 6.31
C GLU A 161 -2.68 17.69 5.08
N ARG A 162 -2.67 19.01 5.22
CA ARG A 162 -2.89 19.95 4.12
C ARG A 162 -1.92 19.74 2.98
N LEU A 163 -0.63 19.49 3.25
CA LEU A 163 0.36 19.21 2.21
C LEU A 163 0.02 17.92 1.46
N VAL A 164 -0.28 16.86 2.19
CA VAL A 164 -0.69 15.55 1.63
C VAL A 164 -1.95 15.69 0.78
N LEU A 165 -2.96 16.42 1.28
CA LEU A 165 -4.21 16.64 0.55
C LEU A 165 -4.02 17.54 -0.67
N LYS A 166 -3.21 18.60 -0.58
CA LYS A 166 -2.89 19.44 -1.75
C LYS A 166 -2.24 18.62 -2.86
N ALA A 167 -1.33 17.70 -2.52
CA ALA A 167 -0.73 16.80 -3.50
C ALA A 167 -1.74 15.79 -4.07
N LEU A 168 -2.55 15.16 -3.23
CA LEU A 168 -3.55 14.16 -3.62
C LEU A 168 -4.65 14.72 -4.55
N TYR A 169 -4.99 16.00 -4.38
CA TYR A 169 -6.06 16.66 -5.12
C TYR A 169 -5.54 17.74 -6.09
N CYS A 170 -4.25 17.74 -6.43
CA CYS A 170 -3.64 18.83 -7.22
C CYS A 170 -4.19 18.93 -8.65
N ASP A 171 -4.78 17.86 -9.18
CA ASP A 171 -5.46 17.82 -10.48
C ASP A 171 -6.87 18.44 -10.44
N VAL A 172 -7.49 18.51 -9.26
CA VAL A 172 -8.78 19.18 -9.02
C VAL A 172 -8.58 20.63 -8.57
N TYR A 173 -7.61 20.84 -7.69
CA TYR A 173 -7.27 22.13 -7.09
C TYR A 173 -5.80 22.44 -7.34
N PRO A 174 -5.47 23.10 -8.47
CA PRO A 174 -4.09 23.42 -8.81
C PRO A 174 -3.41 24.22 -7.70
N ALA A 175 -2.26 23.72 -7.24
CA ALA A 175 -1.44 24.42 -6.27
C ALA A 175 -0.51 25.43 -6.95
N GLU A 176 -0.17 26.51 -6.26
CA GLU A 176 0.84 27.46 -6.71
C GLU A 176 2.25 26.84 -6.67
N ILE A 177 3.16 27.33 -7.51
CA ILE A 177 4.55 26.84 -7.56
C ILE A 177 5.30 27.00 -6.22
N SER A 178 4.89 27.96 -5.39
CA SER A 178 5.39 28.18 -4.02
C SER A 178 5.19 26.96 -3.12
N PHE A 179 4.25 26.07 -3.46
CA PHE A 179 4.05 24.79 -2.78
C PHE A 179 5.30 23.89 -2.83
N LEU A 180 6.04 23.90 -3.95
CA LEU A 180 7.28 23.14 -4.07
C LEU A 180 8.39 23.71 -3.17
N ASP A 181 8.39 25.02 -2.93
CA ASP A 181 9.32 25.67 -2.01
C ASP A 181 8.98 25.31 -0.55
N GLU A 182 7.69 25.22 -0.20
CA GLU A 182 7.22 24.73 1.11
C GLU A 182 7.68 23.28 1.34
N MET A 183 7.45 22.38 0.37
CA MET A 183 7.92 20.98 0.45
C MET A 183 9.44 20.89 0.64
N ASN A 184 10.22 21.61 -0.18
CA ASN A 184 11.68 21.58 -0.08
C ASN A 184 12.16 22.10 1.28
N THR A 185 11.56 23.16 1.81
CA THR A 185 11.89 23.68 3.15
C THR A 185 11.71 22.62 4.23
N MET A 186 10.56 21.92 4.23
CA MET A 186 10.30 20.84 5.19
C MET A 186 11.26 19.65 5.06
N ILE A 187 11.69 19.34 3.83
CA ILE A 187 12.72 18.32 3.58
C ILE A 187 14.05 18.75 4.19
N GLN A 188 14.47 20.00 3.99
CA GLN A 188 15.75 20.51 4.49
C GLN A 188 15.80 20.56 6.02
N GLU A 189 14.70 20.93 6.67
CA GLU A 189 14.55 20.92 8.14
C GLU A 189 14.68 19.51 8.75
N GLY A 190 14.64 18.45 7.93
CA GLY A 190 14.93 17.09 8.37
C GLY A 190 13.87 16.55 9.33
N MET A 191 12.59 16.90 9.09
CA MET A 191 11.46 16.50 9.91
C MET A 191 11.17 15.00 9.81
N SER A 192 12.07 14.16 10.33
CA SER A 192 11.78 12.78 10.68
C SER A 192 10.75 12.76 11.82
N PRO A 193 9.63 12.01 11.73
CA PRO A 193 9.38 10.87 10.83
C PRO A 193 8.49 11.18 9.60
N PHE A 194 8.41 12.44 9.13
CA PHE A 194 7.47 12.86 8.08
C PHE A 194 8.04 12.81 6.65
N LEU A 195 9.33 12.52 6.48
CA LEU A 195 9.97 12.43 5.15
C LEU A 195 9.27 11.44 4.20
N PRO A 196 8.86 10.23 4.62
CA PRO A 196 8.11 9.32 3.75
C PRO A 196 6.80 9.93 3.24
N THR A 197 6.09 10.68 4.08
CA THR A 197 4.85 11.37 3.71
C THR A 197 5.08 12.41 2.61
N LEU A 198 6.18 13.17 2.70
CA LEU A 198 6.56 14.14 1.65
C LEU A 198 6.91 13.45 0.32
N ALA A 199 7.55 12.28 0.38
CA ALA A 199 7.84 11.50 -0.83
C ALA A 199 6.57 10.93 -1.47
N ILE A 200 5.62 10.42 -0.68
CA ILE A 200 4.31 10.00 -1.19
C ILE A 200 3.57 11.17 -1.83
N ALA A 201 3.59 12.36 -1.20
CA ALA A 201 3.02 13.57 -1.79
C ALA A 201 3.71 13.94 -3.12
N TYR A 202 5.04 13.86 -3.20
CA TYR A 202 5.78 14.04 -4.45
C TYR A 202 5.31 13.07 -5.54
N LEU A 203 5.13 11.78 -5.21
CA LEU A 203 4.66 10.77 -6.16
C LEU A 203 3.26 11.10 -6.69
N TRP A 204 2.35 11.59 -5.86
CA TRP A 204 1.02 12.01 -6.33
C TRP A 204 1.07 13.24 -7.22
N LEU A 205 1.92 14.22 -6.93
CA LEU A 205 2.14 15.36 -7.84
C LEU A 205 2.62 14.87 -9.22
N TYR A 206 3.55 13.91 -9.23
CA TYR A 206 4.08 13.33 -10.45
C TYR A 206 3.00 12.56 -11.23
N ASP A 207 2.27 11.65 -10.57
CA ASP A 207 1.20 10.84 -11.17
C ASP A 207 0.09 11.70 -11.78
N HIS A 208 -0.30 12.77 -11.09
CA HIS A 208 -1.30 13.73 -11.54
C HIS A 208 -0.76 14.76 -12.55
N ARG A 209 0.54 14.69 -12.89
CA ARG A 209 1.24 15.62 -13.79
C ARG A 209 1.14 17.08 -13.33
N CYS A 210 0.99 17.29 -12.03
CA CYS A 210 1.03 18.61 -11.42
C CYS A 210 2.46 19.14 -11.46
N PHE A 211 2.63 20.38 -11.92
CA PHE A 211 3.95 20.97 -12.16
C PHE A 211 4.78 20.21 -13.22
N PHE A 212 4.15 19.54 -14.18
CA PHE A 212 4.87 18.85 -15.24
C PHE A 212 5.78 19.81 -16.02
N GLY A 213 7.07 19.47 -16.13
CA GLY A 213 8.09 20.30 -16.77
C GLY A 213 8.70 21.37 -15.87
N GLU A 214 8.27 21.51 -14.61
CA GLU A 214 8.83 22.45 -13.65
C GLU A 214 10.12 21.88 -13.01
N PRO A 215 11.30 22.51 -13.21
CA PRO A 215 12.55 22.02 -12.64
C PRO A 215 12.55 21.88 -11.10
N LYS A 216 11.79 22.73 -10.39
CA LYS A 216 11.67 22.64 -8.92
C LYS A 216 11.11 21.30 -8.44
N LEU A 217 10.28 20.63 -9.24
CA LEU A 217 9.75 19.31 -8.87
C LEU A 217 10.89 18.27 -8.76
N MET A 218 11.88 18.35 -9.66
CA MET A 218 13.06 17.48 -9.61
C MET A 218 13.97 17.81 -8.43
N LEU A 219 14.06 19.09 -8.04
CA LEU A 219 14.81 19.47 -6.83
C LEU A 219 14.20 18.87 -5.55
N VAL A 220 12.87 18.82 -5.44
CA VAL A 220 12.17 18.14 -4.33
C VAL A 220 12.52 16.65 -4.31
N ARG A 221 12.45 15.98 -5.47
CA ARG A 221 12.82 14.56 -5.63
C ARG A 221 14.24 14.28 -5.15
N ASP A 222 15.20 15.05 -5.64
CA ASP A 222 16.61 14.83 -5.37
C ASP A 222 16.97 15.18 -3.91
N ALA A 223 16.30 16.20 -3.33
CA ALA A 223 16.43 16.51 -1.90
C ALA A 223 15.91 15.38 -1.00
N LEU A 224 14.78 14.76 -1.35
CA LEU A 224 14.26 13.58 -0.65
C LEU A 224 15.26 12.42 -0.70
N ALA A 225 15.82 12.13 -1.87
CA ALA A 225 16.79 11.05 -2.05
C ALA A 225 18.01 11.24 -1.15
N VAL A 226 18.59 12.44 -1.11
CA VAL A 226 19.72 12.77 -0.22
C VAL A 226 19.35 12.55 1.25
N LYS A 227 18.15 12.96 1.69
CA LYS A 227 17.73 12.77 3.09
C LYS A 227 17.50 11.31 3.45
N PHE A 228 16.88 10.52 2.56
CA PHE A 228 16.71 9.08 2.79
C PHE A 228 18.04 8.34 2.85
N ARG A 229 18.96 8.63 1.93
CA ARG A 229 20.29 8.02 1.93
C ARG A 229 21.06 8.36 3.20
N ASN A 230 21.07 9.63 3.61
CA ASN A 230 21.74 10.04 4.84
C ASN A 230 21.11 9.41 6.07
N HIS A 231 19.78 9.29 6.12
CA HIS A 231 19.08 8.61 7.21
C HIS A 231 19.52 7.15 7.36
N LEU A 232 19.59 6.40 6.25
CA LEU A 232 20.04 5.00 6.23
C LEU A 232 21.50 4.87 6.64
N ARG A 233 22.38 5.72 6.10
CA ARG A 233 23.82 5.69 6.38
C ARG A 233 24.15 6.09 7.82
N ASP A 234 23.56 7.17 8.32
CA ASP A 234 23.97 7.80 9.58
C ASP A 234 23.31 7.12 10.79
N ASN A 235 22.11 6.55 10.63
CA ASN A 235 21.35 5.91 11.72
C ASN A 235 21.28 4.38 11.62
N GLY A 236 21.61 3.80 10.46
CA GLY A 236 21.53 2.37 10.20
C GLY A 236 20.10 1.82 10.10
N LEU A 237 19.99 0.52 9.87
CA LEU A 237 18.71 -0.17 9.60
C LEU A 237 17.79 -0.32 10.81
N ASN A 238 18.28 -0.08 12.02
CA ASN A 238 17.47 -0.09 13.24
C ASN A 238 16.70 1.22 13.43
N ALA A 239 16.98 2.24 12.63
CA ALA A 239 16.28 3.49 12.70
C ALA A 239 14.84 3.35 12.18
N PRO A 240 13.88 4.11 12.73
CA PRO A 240 12.53 4.19 12.18
C PRO A 240 12.56 4.54 10.69
N MET A 241 11.56 4.06 9.93
CA MET A 241 11.40 4.34 8.49
C MET A 241 12.48 3.77 7.56
N SER A 242 13.42 2.94 8.04
CA SER A 242 14.48 2.39 7.16
C SER A 242 13.90 1.64 5.95
N GLY A 243 12.85 0.84 6.14
CA GLY A 243 12.15 0.18 5.03
C GLY A 243 11.48 1.17 4.06
N GLN A 244 10.90 2.26 4.59
CA GLN A 244 10.28 3.31 3.77
C GLN A 244 11.33 4.06 2.95
N ALA A 245 12.46 4.40 3.56
CA ALA A 245 13.56 5.09 2.90
C ALA A 245 14.10 4.27 1.72
N MET A 246 14.31 2.96 1.88
CA MET A 246 14.75 2.10 0.78
C MET A 246 13.71 2.02 -0.35
N ALA A 247 12.44 1.77 -0.02
CA ALA A 247 11.37 1.70 -1.01
C ALA A 247 11.22 3.00 -1.81
N LEU A 248 11.22 4.13 -1.10
CA LEU A 248 11.03 5.43 -1.71
C LEU A 248 12.24 5.89 -2.50
N LEU A 249 13.47 5.51 -2.12
CA LEU A 249 14.66 5.76 -2.95
C LEU A 249 14.54 5.09 -4.32
N PHE A 250 14.13 3.82 -4.36
CA PHE A 250 13.86 3.15 -5.63
C PHE A 250 12.76 3.85 -6.42
N GLU A 251 11.60 4.07 -5.79
CA GLU A 251 10.43 4.60 -6.49
C GLU A 251 10.66 6.00 -7.07
N ILE A 252 11.39 6.87 -6.35
CA ILE A 252 11.71 8.21 -6.85
C ILE A 252 12.90 8.22 -7.85
N GLY A 253 13.35 7.05 -8.30
CA GLY A 253 14.36 6.90 -9.36
C GLY A 253 15.81 7.00 -8.90
N HIS A 254 16.08 6.85 -7.60
CA HIS A 254 17.41 6.89 -6.98
C HIS A 254 17.76 5.55 -6.32
N GLY A 255 17.35 4.45 -6.97
CA GLY A 255 17.61 3.09 -6.48
C GLY A 255 19.10 2.73 -6.40
N ASP A 256 19.95 3.41 -7.17
CA ASP A 256 21.41 3.31 -7.12
C ASP A 256 22.00 3.82 -5.79
N MET A 257 21.24 4.60 -5.02
CA MET A 257 21.63 5.03 -3.67
C MET A 257 21.33 3.97 -2.59
N VAL A 258 20.65 2.88 -2.92
CA VAL A 258 20.38 1.78 -1.99
C VAL A 258 21.52 0.78 -2.05
N GLU A 259 22.21 0.57 -0.93
CA GLU A 259 23.31 -0.39 -0.84
C GLU A 259 22.77 -1.84 -0.76
N GLU A 260 23.38 -2.76 -1.50
CA GLU A 260 22.97 -4.18 -1.52
C GLU A 260 23.04 -4.84 -0.14
N ASP A 261 24.02 -4.42 0.69
CA ASP A 261 24.16 -4.89 2.07
C ASP A 261 22.96 -4.50 2.94
N TRP A 262 22.31 -3.37 2.65
CA TRP A 262 21.10 -2.97 3.37
C TRP A 262 19.93 -3.91 3.07
N LEU A 263 19.72 -4.23 1.79
CA LEU A 263 18.71 -5.19 1.36
C LEU A 263 19.00 -6.60 1.89
N THR A 264 20.25 -7.04 1.79
CA THR A 264 20.68 -8.36 2.30
C THR A 264 20.45 -8.48 3.80
N THR A 265 20.79 -7.44 4.57
CA THR A 265 20.61 -7.43 6.03
C THR A 265 19.14 -7.40 6.39
N ALA A 266 18.35 -6.51 5.79
CA ALA A 266 16.92 -6.42 6.04
C ALA A 266 16.20 -7.72 5.64
N ALA A 267 16.56 -8.34 4.52
CA ALA A 267 15.98 -9.62 4.08
C ALA A 267 16.22 -10.76 5.07
N LYS A 268 17.36 -10.77 5.78
CA LYS A 268 17.67 -11.74 6.84
C LYS A 268 16.89 -11.48 8.14
N ALA A 269 16.47 -10.23 8.37
CA ALA A 269 15.68 -9.83 9.53
C ALA A 269 14.18 -10.18 9.42
N GLN A 270 13.74 -10.77 8.30
CA GLN A 270 12.34 -11.16 8.12
C GLN A 270 11.94 -12.23 9.15
N ASN A 271 10.80 -12.04 9.80
CA ASN A 271 10.20 -13.04 10.67
C ASN A 271 9.75 -14.27 9.88
N GLU A 272 9.57 -15.41 10.56
CA GLU A 272 9.14 -16.65 9.92
C GLU A 272 7.81 -16.51 9.17
N ASP A 273 6.91 -15.67 9.69
CA ASP A 273 5.58 -15.42 9.15
C ASP A 273 5.55 -14.43 7.97
N GLY A 274 6.70 -13.91 7.56
CA GLY A 274 6.86 -12.99 6.44
C GLY A 274 6.79 -11.51 6.79
N SER A 275 6.51 -11.16 8.04
CA SER A 275 6.56 -9.77 8.51
C SER A 275 7.98 -9.31 8.83
N TRP A 276 8.13 -8.00 9.00
CA TRP A 276 9.31 -7.38 9.61
C TRP A 276 8.92 -6.61 10.87
N ASP A 277 9.87 -6.46 11.79
CA ASP A 277 9.83 -5.47 12.85
C ASP A 277 10.07 -4.05 12.27
N ALA A 278 9.80 -3.01 13.05
CA ALA A 278 10.16 -1.64 12.70
C ALA A 278 11.69 -1.42 12.63
N ALA A 279 12.47 -2.22 13.37
CA ALA A 279 13.93 -2.23 13.31
C ALA A 279 14.40 -3.38 12.40
N LEU A 280 15.15 -3.06 11.34
CA LEU A 280 15.54 -3.99 10.29
C LEU A 280 16.95 -4.57 10.47
N GLY A 281 17.65 -4.22 11.54
CA GLY A 281 19.00 -4.72 11.82
C GLY A 281 18.97 -5.94 12.75
N GLY A 282 19.48 -7.07 12.27
CA GLY A 282 19.68 -8.28 13.07
C GLY A 282 18.83 -9.46 12.62
N GLU A 283 18.70 -10.46 13.49
CA GLU A 283 17.81 -11.61 13.29
C GLU A 283 16.36 -11.24 13.63
N GLY A 284 15.40 -11.90 12.97
CA GLY A 284 13.98 -11.62 13.14
C GLY A 284 13.56 -11.63 14.62
N THR A 285 12.96 -10.53 15.09
CA THR A 285 12.64 -10.32 16.50
C THR A 285 11.30 -10.96 16.91
N GLY A 286 10.52 -11.44 15.93
CA GLY A 286 9.14 -11.90 16.10
C GLY A 286 8.13 -10.77 16.27
N LYS A 287 8.56 -9.51 16.39
CA LYS A 287 7.67 -8.35 16.41
C LYS A 287 7.20 -8.03 14.99
N VAL A 288 5.92 -7.73 14.87
CA VAL A 288 5.24 -7.55 13.60
C VAL A 288 4.97 -6.07 13.37
N ASN A 289 5.36 -5.56 12.20
CA ASN A 289 5.05 -4.21 11.76
C ASN A 289 4.58 -4.22 10.29
N GLY A 290 3.27 -4.04 10.08
CA GLY A 290 2.68 -4.09 8.73
C GLY A 290 3.19 -2.98 7.81
N MET A 291 3.45 -1.79 8.34
CA MET A 291 3.99 -0.66 7.56
C MET A 291 5.39 -0.96 7.04
N THR A 292 6.28 -1.46 7.90
CA THR A 292 7.64 -1.84 7.52
C THR A 292 7.61 -3.01 6.55
N THR A 293 6.74 -4.00 6.78
CA THR A 293 6.55 -5.13 5.87
C THR A 293 6.10 -4.68 4.48
N THR A 294 5.18 -3.72 4.39
CA THR A 294 4.70 -3.18 3.10
C THR A 294 5.82 -2.50 2.32
N HIS A 295 6.64 -1.69 2.99
CA HIS A 295 7.73 -0.98 2.32
C HIS A 295 8.93 -1.89 2.03
N MET A 296 9.21 -2.87 2.88
CA MET A 296 10.21 -3.89 2.55
C MET A 296 9.79 -4.71 1.33
N LEU A 297 8.52 -5.12 1.25
CA LEU A 297 8.00 -5.76 0.03
C LEU A 297 8.22 -4.87 -1.21
N TRP A 298 7.89 -3.58 -1.11
CA TRP A 298 8.08 -2.64 -2.21
C TRP A 298 9.54 -2.52 -2.64
N ALA A 299 10.46 -2.30 -1.69
CA ALA A 299 11.90 -2.21 -1.98
C ALA A 299 12.44 -3.48 -2.65
N LEU A 300 12.03 -4.67 -2.17
CA LEU A 300 12.45 -5.94 -2.75
C LEU A 300 11.88 -6.17 -4.16
N LEU A 301 10.65 -5.69 -4.42
CA LEU A 301 10.04 -5.76 -5.75
C LEU A 301 10.71 -4.81 -6.75
N GLU A 302 11.01 -3.57 -6.35
CA GLU A 302 11.78 -2.62 -7.16
C GLU A 302 13.14 -3.22 -7.54
N HIS A 303 13.86 -3.75 -6.55
CA HIS A 303 15.15 -4.42 -6.78
C HIS A 303 15.01 -5.63 -7.72
N ALA A 304 13.96 -6.45 -7.54
CA ALA A 304 13.72 -7.64 -8.36
C ALA A 304 13.29 -7.30 -9.80
N GLN A 305 12.67 -6.15 -10.01
CA GLN A 305 12.08 -5.75 -11.28
C GLN A 305 12.35 -4.26 -11.58
N PRO A 306 13.62 -3.86 -11.80
CA PRO A 306 14.01 -2.46 -11.99
C PRO A 306 13.48 -1.83 -13.30
N HIS A 307 12.83 -2.63 -14.15
CA HIS A 307 12.23 -2.20 -15.41
C HIS A 307 10.71 -2.40 -15.41
N ALA A 308 10.09 -2.50 -14.23
CA ALA A 308 8.65 -2.46 -14.11
C ALA A 308 8.08 -1.19 -14.76
N PRO A 309 6.89 -1.24 -15.38
CA PRO A 309 6.29 -0.10 -16.05
C PRO A 309 6.02 1.06 -15.08
N ASP A 310 6.12 2.28 -15.60
CA ASP A 310 5.62 3.47 -14.91
C ASP A 310 4.11 3.31 -14.67
N THR A 311 3.71 3.35 -13.40
CA THR A 311 2.38 2.98 -12.95
C THR A 311 1.94 4.00 -11.92
N ALA A 312 0.82 4.67 -12.14
CA ALA A 312 0.29 5.60 -11.15
C ALA A 312 -0.13 4.86 -9.86
N MET A 313 0.21 5.41 -8.70
CA MET A 313 -0.20 4.92 -7.39
C MET A 313 -1.72 5.02 -7.22
N ILE A 314 -2.29 6.13 -7.67
CA ILE A 314 -3.75 6.35 -7.69
C ILE A 314 -4.28 5.86 -9.02
N ARG A 315 -5.34 5.04 -8.98
CA ARG A 315 -6.01 4.61 -10.21
C ARG A 315 -6.57 5.85 -10.92
N PRO A 316 -6.36 6.02 -12.23
CA PRO A 316 -6.99 7.11 -12.95
C PRO A 316 -8.51 7.00 -12.85
N GLY A 317 -9.18 8.15 -12.75
CA GLY A 317 -10.64 8.22 -12.79
C GLY A 317 -11.22 7.65 -14.07
N ALA A 318 -12.53 7.42 -14.09
CA ALA A 318 -13.19 7.00 -15.33
C ALA A 318 -12.99 8.12 -16.38
N PRO A 319 -12.60 7.79 -17.63
CA PRO A 319 -12.56 8.80 -18.68
C PRO A 319 -13.95 9.44 -18.78
N PRO A 320 -14.05 10.77 -18.99
CA PRO A 320 -15.33 11.43 -19.08
C PRO A 320 -16.16 10.74 -20.16
N THR A 321 -17.33 10.21 -19.77
CA THR A 321 -18.31 9.73 -20.72
C THR A 321 -18.60 10.88 -21.67
N LYS A 322 -18.31 10.68 -22.96
CA LYS A 322 -18.68 11.66 -23.98
C LYS A 322 -20.18 11.90 -23.83
N SER A 323 -20.56 13.12 -23.47
CA SER A 323 -21.93 13.57 -23.60
C SER A 323 -22.30 13.45 -25.08
N GLU A 324 -23.23 12.54 -25.39
CA GLU A 324 -23.94 12.52 -26.67
C GLU A 324 -24.81 13.77 -26.82
#